data_AF-A0A534C7B1-F1
#
_entry.id   AF-A0A534C7B1-F1
#
_cell.length_a   1.000
_cell.length_b   1.000
_cell.length_c   1.000
_cell.angle_alpha   90.00
_cell.angle_beta   90.00
_cell.angle_gamma   90.00
#
_symmetry.space_group_name_H-M   'P 1'
#
loop_
_entity.id
_entity.type
_entity.pdbx_description
1 polymer ?
#
loop_
_entity_poly.entity_id
_entity_poly.type
_entity_poly.pdbx_seq_one_letter_code
_entity_poly.pdbx_strand_id
1 'polypeptide(L)'
;MNINLTLIVQMLVFALLVFGTMKWIWPPILNAMEERARKIAQGLAAAEKGEQELSEARDKADAIIREARERASHIIDQAQHAARDLVEQAKGAASSEGARILAAAQQQIGLDATRAREALRREVAGIAVGAASKLLGREIDARTHADLLDQLAMQI
;
A
#
# COMPACT_ATOMS: atom_id res chain seq x y z
N MET A 1 -101.13 34.10 35.55
CA MET A 1 -99.95 34.92 35.91
C MET A 1 -99.65 35.78 34.70
N ASN A 2 -99.90 37.09 34.77
CA ASN A 2 -99.71 37.98 33.61
C ASN A 2 -98.22 38.13 33.30
N ILE A 3 -97.87 38.09 32.01
CA ILE A 3 -96.54 38.48 31.54
C ILE A 3 -96.35 39.94 31.91
N ASN A 4 -95.53 40.19 32.93
CA ASN A 4 -95.19 41.54 33.36
C ASN A 4 -94.00 42.05 32.54
N LEU A 5 -93.97 43.37 32.30
CA LEU A 5 -92.89 44.06 31.58
C LEU A 5 -91.49 43.72 32.13
N THR A 6 -91.39 43.44 33.43
CA THR A 6 -90.16 43.00 34.11
C THR A 6 -89.60 41.69 33.55
N LEU A 7 -90.47 40.74 33.17
CA LEU A 7 -90.04 39.46 32.58
C LEU A 7 -89.42 39.68 31.19
N ILE A 8 -90.02 40.55 30.38
CA ILE A 8 -89.53 40.89 29.03
C ILE A 8 -88.16 41.60 29.13
N VAL A 9 -88.04 42.57 30.03
CA VAL A 9 -86.77 43.29 30.27
C VAL A 9 -85.70 42.34 30.79
N GLN A 10 -86.03 41.45 31.73
CA GLN A 10 -85.08 40.44 32.25
C GLN A 10 -84.61 39.50 31.14
N MET A 11 -85.51 39.06 30.26
CA MET A 11 -85.18 38.18 29.13
C MET A 11 -84.25 38.88 28.12
N LEU A 12 -84.48 40.17 27.87
CA LEU A 12 -83.65 40.98 26.98
C LEU A 12 -82.24 41.21 27.56
N VAL A 13 -82.14 41.53 28.87
CA VAL A 13 -80.85 41.65 29.58
C VAL A 13 -80.10 40.31 29.58
N PHE A 14 -80.78 39.19 29.83
CA PHE A 14 -80.17 37.87 29.78
C PHE A 14 -79.66 37.51 28.37
N ALA A 15 -80.45 37.80 27.32
CA ALA A 15 -80.03 37.58 25.94
C ALA A 15 -78.79 38.43 25.57
N LEU A 16 -78.74 39.69 26.03
CA LEU A 16 -77.60 40.58 25.80
C LEU A 16 -76.34 40.10 26.54
N LEU A 17 -76.50 39.56 27.75
CA LEU A 17 -75.42 38.93 28.51
C LEU A 17 -74.90 37.68 27.79
N VAL A 18 -75.77 36.76 27.37
CA VAL A 18 -75.39 35.55 26.64
C VAL A 18 -74.68 35.90 25.33
N PHE A 19 -75.14 36.92 24.62
CA PHE A 19 -74.47 37.39 23.42
C PHE A 19 -73.08 37.98 23.72
N GLY A 20 -72.96 38.77 24.78
CA GLY A 20 -71.68 39.33 25.23
C GLY A 20 -70.68 38.25 25.65
N THR A 21 -71.13 37.23 26.39
CA THR A 21 -70.26 36.12 26.83
C THR A 21 -69.84 35.21 25.69
N MET A 22 -70.76 34.91 24.74
CA MET A 22 -70.41 34.16 23.53
C MET A 22 -69.44 34.92 22.63
N LYS A 23 -69.61 36.23 22.49
CA LYS A 23 -68.77 37.05 21.60
C LYS A 23 -67.39 37.34 22.19
N TRP A 24 -67.29 37.59 23.50
CA TRP A 24 -66.06 38.11 24.11
C TRP A 24 -65.35 37.14 25.06
N ILE A 25 -66.04 36.26 25.77
CA ILE A 25 -65.40 35.38 26.77
C ILE A 25 -65.09 34.00 26.20
N TRP A 26 -65.98 33.42 25.37
CA TRP A 26 -65.78 32.06 24.84
C TRP A 26 -64.63 31.94 23.83
N PRO A 27 -64.42 32.89 22.90
CA PRO A 27 -63.36 32.76 21.90
C PRO A 27 -61.94 32.76 22.49
N PRO A 28 -61.58 33.63 23.47
CA PRO A 28 -60.28 33.55 24.14
C PRO A 28 -60.01 32.20 24.83
N ILE A 29 -61.02 31.61 25.47
CA ILE A 29 -60.88 30.33 26.19
C ILE A 29 -60.64 29.18 25.20
N LEU A 30 -61.43 29.12 24.13
CA LEU A 30 -61.26 28.11 23.09
C LEU A 30 -59.90 28.25 22.39
N ASN A 31 -59.50 29.47 22.06
CA ASN A 31 -58.18 29.74 21.46
C ASN A 31 -57.03 29.30 22.39
N ALA A 32 -57.12 29.58 23.69
CA ALA A 32 -56.09 29.15 24.65
C ALA A 32 -56.01 27.62 24.78
N MET A 33 -57.15 26.92 24.72
CA MET A 33 -57.16 25.45 24.72
C MET A 33 -56.61 24.88 23.42
N GLU A 34 -56.99 25.43 22.27
CA GLU A 34 -56.51 25.00 20.97
C GLU A 34 -55.00 25.26 20.81
N GLU A 35 -54.50 26.38 21.30
CA GLU A 35 -53.07 26.70 21.28
C GLU A 35 -52.26 25.70 22.12
N ARG A 36 -52.78 25.31 23.30
CA ARG A 36 -52.16 24.26 24.12
C ARG A 36 -52.17 22.91 23.43
N ALA A 37 -53.32 22.51 22.88
CA ALA A 37 -53.45 21.25 22.13
C ALA A 37 -52.48 21.22 20.94
N ARG A 38 -52.38 22.32 20.20
CA ARG A 38 -51.47 22.48 19.07
C ARG A 38 -50.00 22.41 19.50
N LYS A 39 -49.62 23.09 20.58
CA LYS A 39 -48.25 23.02 21.13
C LYS A 39 -47.87 21.59 21.55
N ILE A 40 -48.78 20.86 22.20
CA ILE A 40 -48.54 19.47 22.61
C ILE A 40 -48.41 18.57 21.38
N ALA A 41 -49.32 18.70 20.41
CA ALA A 41 -49.29 17.90 19.18
C ALA A 41 -48.00 18.16 18.38
N GLN A 42 -47.60 19.42 18.24
CA GLN A 42 -46.34 19.78 17.57
C GLN A 42 -45.12 19.29 18.34
N GLY A 43 -45.11 19.40 19.67
CA GLY A 43 -44.02 18.89 20.51
C GLY A 43 -43.87 17.38 20.41
N LEU A 44 -44.98 16.64 20.43
CA LEU A 44 -44.97 15.18 20.30
C LEU A 44 -44.51 14.75 18.89
N ALA A 45 -45.03 15.38 17.84
CA ALA A 45 -44.61 15.11 16.47
C ALA A 45 -43.12 15.44 16.24
N ALA A 46 -42.62 16.52 16.84
CA ALA A 46 -41.21 16.88 16.75
C ALA A 46 -40.32 15.88 17.52
N ALA A 47 -40.77 15.38 18.67
CA ALA A 47 -40.06 14.38 19.44
C ALA A 47 -39.99 13.03 18.70
N GLU A 48 -41.12 12.56 18.15
CA GLU A 48 -41.17 11.33 17.36
C GLU A 48 -40.29 11.41 16.11
N LYS A 49 -40.37 12.54 15.38
CA LYS A 49 -39.50 12.80 14.24
C LYS A 49 -38.02 12.85 14.64
N GLY A 50 -37.71 13.48 15.78
CA GLY A 50 -36.33 13.55 16.30
C GLY A 50 -35.78 12.17 16.65
N GLU A 51 -36.59 11.31 17.26
CA GLU A 51 -36.18 9.94 17.58
C GLU A 51 -35.97 9.10 16.31
N GLN A 52 -36.86 9.25 15.32
CA GLN A 52 -36.70 8.59 14.02
C GLN A 52 -35.42 9.06 13.30
N GLU A 53 -35.19 10.37 13.21
CA GLU A 53 -33.99 10.93 12.58
C GLU A 53 -32.72 10.49 13.33
N LEU A 54 -32.76 10.40 14.66
CA LEU A 54 -31.66 9.90 15.46
C LEU A 54 -31.36 8.43 15.18
N SER A 55 -32.40 7.59 15.09
CA SER A 55 -32.26 6.18 14.72
C SER A 55 -31.64 6.03 13.33
N GLU A 56 -32.18 6.74 12.34
CA GLU A 56 -31.66 6.72 10.97
C GLU A 56 -30.22 7.23 10.89
N ALA A 57 -29.87 8.27 11.65
CA ALA A 57 -28.51 8.79 11.72
C ALA A 57 -27.54 7.78 12.33
N ARG A 58 -27.96 7.05 13.38
CA ARG A 58 -27.18 5.97 13.99
C ARG A 58 -26.96 4.82 13.01
N ASP A 59 -28.02 4.37 12.33
CA ASP A 59 -27.92 3.30 11.35
C ASP A 59 -26.97 3.67 10.19
N LYS A 60 -27.06 4.91 9.71
CA LYS A 60 -26.13 5.44 8.68
C LYS A 60 -24.70 5.53 9.21
N ALA A 61 -24.49 6.01 10.43
CA ALA A 61 -23.16 6.07 11.03
C ALA A 61 -22.54 4.68 11.17
N ASP A 62 -23.31 3.70 11.65
CA ASP A 62 -22.87 2.32 11.78
C ASP A 62 -22.58 1.68 10.42
N ALA A 63 -23.39 1.99 9.39
CA ALA A 63 -23.14 1.55 8.02
C ALA A 63 -21.81 2.12 7.48
N ILE A 64 -21.56 3.42 7.67
CA ILE A 64 -20.31 4.07 7.28
C ILE A 64 -19.11 3.44 8.00
N ILE A 65 -19.23 3.15 9.30
CA ILE A 65 -18.15 2.52 10.07
C ILE A 65 -17.88 1.10 9.56
N ARG A 66 -18.93 0.31 9.26
CA ARG A 66 -18.77 -1.03 8.68
C ARG A 66 -18.08 -0.96 7.31
N GLU A 67 -18.57 -0.10 6.43
CA GLU A 67 -17.97 0.09 5.11
C GLU A 67 -16.51 0.56 5.19
N ALA A 68 -16.20 1.49 6.10
CA ALA A 68 -14.84 1.94 6.33
C ALA A 68 -13.92 0.80 6.80
N ARG A 69 -14.40 -0.09 7.67
CA ARG A 69 -13.66 -1.28 8.13
C ARG A 69 -13.43 -2.27 7.00
N GLU A 70 -14.44 -2.53 6.17
CA GLU A 70 -14.33 -3.42 5.01
C GLU A 70 -13.31 -2.88 4.00
N ARG A 71 -13.39 -1.58 3.67
CA ARG A 71 -12.42 -0.91 2.81
C ARG A 71 -11.01 -0.95 3.39
N ALA A 72 -10.85 -0.72 4.70
CA ALA A 72 -9.56 -0.81 5.36
C ALA A 72 -8.97 -2.23 5.30
N SER A 73 -9.77 -3.27 5.55
CA SER A 73 -9.35 -4.66 5.40
C SER A 73 -8.90 -4.95 3.97
N HIS A 74 -9.69 -4.53 2.99
CA HIS A 74 -9.37 -4.72 1.58
C HIS A 74 -8.06 -4.02 1.18
N ILE A 75 -7.82 -2.79 1.66
CA ILE A 75 -6.55 -2.08 1.42
C ILE A 75 -5.37 -2.85 2.04
N ILE A 76 -5.53 -3.37 3.26
CA ILE A 76 -4.49 -4.16 3.92
C ILE A 76 -4.19 -5.44 3.14
N ASP A 77 -5.22 -6.16 2.70
CA ASP A 77 -5.06 -7.38 1.91
C ASP A 77 -4.36 -7.10 0.58
N GLN A 78 -4.77 -6.04 -0.13
CA GLN A 78 -4.12 -5.60 -1.36
C GLN A 78 -2.65 -5.22 -1.13
N ALA A 79 -2.35 -4.51 -0.04
CA ALA A 79 -0.98 -4.14 0.31
C ALA A 79 -0.12 -5.38 0.63
N GLN A 80 -0.68 -6.37 1.33
CA GLN A 80 0.02 -7.64 1.60
C GLN A 80 0.28 -8.43 0.31
N HIS A 81 -0.69 -8.48 -0.60
CA HIS A 81 -0.52 -9.11 -1.91
C HIS A 81 0.58 -8.40 -2.73
N ALA A 82 0.51 -7.08 -2.85
CA ALA A 82 1.53 -6.30 -3.56
C ALA A 82 2.93 -6.46 -2.94
N ALA A 83 3.02 -6.52 -1.61
CA ALA A 83 4.30 -6.76 -0.93
C ALA A 83 4.86 -8.15 -1.22
N ARG A 84 4.02 -9.20 -1.24
CA ARG A 84 4.44 -10.56 -1.61
C ARG A 84 4.91 -10.62 -3.05
N ASP A 85 4.17 -10.03 -3.97
CA ASP A 85 4.52 -9.98 -5.39
C ASP A 85 5.85 -9.25 -5.60
N LEU A 86 6.05 -8.13 -4.90
CA LEU A 86 7.32 -7.38 -4.95
C LEU A 86 8.48 -8.23 -4.44
N VAL A 87 8.30 -8.97 -3.35
CA VAL A 87 9.34 -9.86 -2.80
C VAL A 87 9.67 -10.98 -3.79
N GLU A 88 8.67 -11.60 -4.41
CA GLU A 88 8.91 -12.65 -5.42
C GLU A 88 9.59 -12.10 -6.67
N GLN A 89 9.20 -10.92 -7.15
CA GLN A 89 9.89 -10.23 -8.25
C GLN A 89 11.34 -9.91 -7.88
N ALA A 90 11.59 -9.39 -6.67
CA ALA A 90 12.93 -9.08 -6.20
C ALA A 90 13.81 -10.32 -6.09
N LYS A 91 13.27 -11.45 -5.59
CA LYS A 91 13.97 -12.74 -5.57
C LYS A 91 14.29 -13.24 -6.97
N GLY A 92 13.33 -13.15 -7.90
CA GLY A 92 13.54 -13.52 -9.30
C GLY A 92 14.65 -12.71 -9.96
N ALA A 93 14.62 -11.38 -9.78
CA ALA A 93 15.65 -10.48 -10.28
C ALA A 93 17.03 -10.77 -9.65
N ALA A 94 17.08 -10.99 -8.33
CA ALA A 94 18.32 -11.33 -7.63
C ALA A 94 18.90 -12.66 -8.10
N SER A 95 18.07 -13.68 -8.33
CA SER A 95 18.50 -14.98 -8.85
C SER A 95 19.05 -14.86 -10.28
N SER A 96 18.36 -14.12 -11.15
CA SER A 96 18.83 -13.85 -12.51
C SER A 96 20.15 -13.10 -12.53
N GLU A 97 20.30 -12.06 -11.69
CA GLU A 97 21.54 -11.30 -11.60
C GLU A 97 22.67 -12.13 -11.01
N GLY A 98 22.39 -12.96 -10.00
CA GLY A 98 23.35 -13.91 -9.44
C GLY A 98 23.86 -14.91 -10.49
N ALA A 99 22.96 -15.45 -11.33
CA ALA A 99 23.32 -16.33 -12.43
C ALA A 99 24.20 -15.60 -13.47
N ARG A 100 23.89 -14.33 -13.78
CA ARG A 100 24.68 -13.50 -14.70
C ARG A 100 26.09 -13.26 -14.17
N ILE A 101 26.22 -12.91 -12.89
CA ILE A 101 27.51 -12.69 -12.23
C ILE A 101 28.33 -14.00 -12.22
N LEU A 102 27.70 -15.13 -11.90
CA LEU A 102 28.38 -16.43 -11.88
C LEU A 102 28.87 -16.83 -13.28
N ALA A 103 28.05 -16.63 -14.32
CA ALA A 103 28.45 -16.89 -15.70
C ALA A 103 29.64 -16.00 -16.13
N ALA A 104 29.61 -14.71 -15.80
CA ALA A 104 30.72 -13.80 -16.06
C ALA A 104 31.99 -14.21 -15.31
N ALA A 105 31.87 -14.64 -14.05
CA ALA A 105 33.01 -15.13 -13.26
C ALA A 105 33.60 -16.42 -13.87
N GLN A 106 32.78 -17.37 -14.32
CA GLN A 106 33.25 -18.58 -14.99
C GLN A 106 33.99 -18.26 -16.31
N GLN A 107 33.47 -17.31 -17.08
CA GLN A 107 34.13 -16.85 -18.31
C GLN A 107 35.50 -16.22 -17.99
N GLN A 108 35.57 -15.38 -16.96
CA GLN A 108 36.81 -14.75 -16.52
C GLN A 108 37.84 -15.78 -16.05
N ILE A 109 37.41 -16.77 -15.25
CA ILE A 109 38.27 -17.90 -14.81
C ILE A 109 38.81 -18.66 -16.02
N GLY A 110 37.99 -18.92 -17.06
CA GLY A 110 38.44 -19.59 -18.28
C GLY A 110 39.52 -18.81 -19.03
N LEU A 111 39.36 -17.49 -19.12
CA LEU A 111 40.37 -16.59 -19.72
C LEU A 111 41.66 -16.59 -18.90
N ASP A 112 41.57 -16.49 -17.59
CA ASP A 112 42.73 -16.46 -16.70
C ASP A 112 43.47 -17.80 -16.68
N ALA A 113 42.75 -18.93 -16.73
CA ALA A 113 43.36 -20.25 -16.90
C ALA A 113 44.12 -20.38 -18.24
N THR A 114 43.57 -19.81 -19.31
CA THR A 114 44.24 -19.78 -20.62
C THR A 114 45.51 -18.93 -20.57
N ARG A 115 45.45 -17.73 -19.99
CA ARG A 115 46.61 -16.86 -19.78
C ARG A 115 47.69 -17.53 -18.93
N ALA A 116 47.30 -18.20 -17.84
CA ALA A 116 48.22 -18.94 -16.99
C ALA A 116 48.92 -20.09 -17.75
N ARG A 117 48.19 -20.83 -18.60
CA ARG A 117 48.77 -21.86 -19.47
C ARG A 117 49.76 -21.28 -20.48
N GLU A 118 49.45 -20.13 -21.08
CA GLU A 118 50.38 -19.46 -21.99
C GLU A 118 51.65 -18.97 -21.28
N ALA A 119 51.52 -18.39 -20.09
CA ALA A 119 52.65 -17.98 -19.27
C ALA A 119 53.55 -19.18 -18.91
N LEU A 120 52.96 -20.28 -18.44
CA LEU A 120 53.67 -21.52 -18.16
C LEU A 120 54.38 -22.09 -19.39
N ARG A 121 53.74 -22.07 -20.57
CA ARG A 121 54.39 -22.50 -21.82
C ARG A 121 55.63 -21.68 -22.14
N ARG A 122 55.60 -20.36 -21.94
CA ARG A 122 56.77 -19.48 -22.14
C ARG A 122 57.88 -19.78 -21.16
N GLU A 123 57.56 -19.96 -19.88
CA GLU A 123 58.55 -20.34 -18.85
C GLU A 123 59.20 -21.69 -19.16
N VAL A 124 58.40 -22.71 -19.51
CA VAL A 124 58.90 -24.05 -19.87
C VAL A 124 59.78 -23.99 -21.12
N ALA A 125 59.41 -23.21 -22.14
CA ALA A 125 60.27 -23.02 -23.31
C ALA A 125 61.61 -22.37 -22.94
N GLY A 126 61.60 -21.37 -22.04
CA GLY A 126 62.82 -20.76 -21.52
C GLY A 126 63.71 -21.74 -20.76
N ILE A 127 63.11 -22.58 -19.90
CA ILE A 127 63.81 -23.65 -19.17
C ILE A 127 64.39 -24.68 -20.15
N ALA A 128 63.64 -25.09 -21.16
CA ALA A 128 64.08 -26.06 -22.16
C ALA A 128 65.28 -25.56 -22.97
N VAL A 129 65.26 -24.29 -23.41
CA VAL A 129 66.40 -23.66 -24.10
C VAL A 129 67.60 -23.54 -23.15
N GLY A 130 67.40 -23.11 -21.90
CA GLY A 130 68.47 -23.06 -20.90
C GLY A 130 69.10 -24.43 -20.62
N ALA A 131 68.29 -25.49 -20.56
CA ALA A 131 68.74 -26.86 -20.41
C ALA A 131 69.49 -27.37 -21.64
N ALA A 132 68.99 -27.09 -22.85
CA ALA A 132 69.66 -27.42 -24.11
C ALA A 132 71.02 -26.72 -24.23
N SER A 133 71.11 -25.43 -23.89
CA SER A 133 72.38 -24.68 -23.87
C SER A 133 73.38 -25.24 -22.86
N LYS A 134 72.92 -25.66 -21.66
CA LYS A 134 73.77 -26.33 -20.68
C LYS A 134 74.24 -27.71 -21.13
N LEU A 135 73.38 -28.50 -21.79
CA LEU A 135 73.73 -29.81 -22.31
C LEU A 135 74.74 -29.70 -23.46
N LEU A 136 74.52 -28.76 -24.40
CA LEU A 136 75.44 -28.47 -25.48
C LEU A 136 76.79 -27.97 -24.96
N GLY A 137 76.78 -27.07 -23.96
CA GLY A 137 78.01 -26.63 -23.30
C GLY A 137 78.75 -27.74 -22.54
N ARG A 138 78.09 -28.85 -22.20
CA ARG A 138 78.73 -30.05 -21.62
C ARG A 138 79.30 -30.99 -22.69
N GLU A 139 78.65 -31.09 -23.86
CA GLU A 139 79.18 -31.87 -24.99
C GLU A 139 80.28 -31.16 -25.77
N ILE A 140 80.27 -29.82 -25.79
CA ILE A 140 81.39 -28.98 -26.23
C ILE A 140 82.45 -28.99 -25.11
N ASP A 141 83.06 -30.15 -24.86
CA ASP A 141 84.26 -30.27 -24.04
C ASP A 141 85.45 -29.82 -24.89
N ALA A 142 86.31 -28.98 -24.32
CA ALA A 142 87.48 -28.43 -24.99
C ALA A 142 88.45 -29.52 -25.48
N ARG A 143 88.36 -30.74 -24.92
CA ARG A 143 89.12 -31.91 -25.34
C ARG A 143 88.68 -32.48 -26.69
N THR A 144 87.37 -32.55 -26.98
CA THR A 144 86.86 -33.12 -28.23
C THR A 144 87.14 -32.21 -29.43
N HIS A 145 87.19 -30.89 -29.22
CA HIS A 145 87.50 -29.93 -30.28
C HIS A 145 89.00 -29.72 -30.52
N ALA A 146 89.86 -29.94 -29.51
CA ALA A 146 91.31 -29.92 -29.69
C ALA A 146 91.77 -31.05 -30.63
N ASP A 147 91.25 -32.28 -30.43
CA ASP A 147 91.61 -33.43 -31.28
C ASP A 147 91.13 -33.27 -32.73
N LEU A 148 89.97 -32.63 -32.96
CA LEU A 148 89.45 -32.36 -34.32
C LEU A 148 90.17 -31.20 -35.02
N LEU A 149 90.62 -30.19 -34.28
CA LEU A 149 91.42 -29.08 -34.81
C LEU A 149 92.85 -29.53 -35.15
N ASP A 150 93.45 -30.40 -34.34
CA ASP A 150 94.77 -31.00 -34.61
C ASP A 150 94.73 -31.92 -35.84
N GLN A 151 93.64 -32.67 -36.05
CA GLN A 151 93.46 -33.48 -37.26
C GLN A 151 93.25 -32.65 -38.54
N LEU A 152 92.62 -31.47 -38.45
CA LEU A 152 92.47 -30.55 -39.59
C LEU A 152 93.77 -29.78 -39.88
N ALA A 153 94.58 -29.47 -38.86
CA ALA A 153 95.89 -28.83 -39.04
C ALA A 153 96.94 -29.75 -39.66
N MET A 154 96.78 -31.08 -39.57
CA MET A 154 97.65 -32.06 -40.24
C MET A 154 97.31 -32.29 -41.74
N GLN A 155 96.22 -31.70 -42.25
CA GLN A 155 95.81 -31.83 -43.66
C GLN A 155 96.14 -30.59 -44.53
N ILE A 156 96.89 -29.63 -43.99
CA ILE A 156 97.51 -28.51 -44.73
C ILE A 156 99.03 -28.65 -44.58
#